data_AF-A0A7Y5KCF8-F1
#
_entry.id   AF-A0A7Y5KCF8-F1
#
_cell.length_a   1.000
_cell.length_b   1.000
_cell.length_c   1.000
_cell.angle_alpha   90.00
_cell.angle_beta   90.00
_cell.angle_gamma   90.00
#
_symmetry.space_group_name_H-M   'P 1'
#
loop_
_entity.id
_entity.type
_entity.pdbx_description
1 polymer ?
#
loop_
_entity_poly.entity_id
_entity_poly.type
_entity_poly.pdbx_seq_one_letter_code
_entity_poly.pdbx_strand_id
1 'polypeptide(L)'
;MTKLRATKTRKRASDDLLPEYRFDYSKARPNRFANCPKERVLVVMIDPEVAKVFTTPESVNGVLRAVVNAMPRAPKSKAAIRRKAQ
;
A
#
# COMPACT_ATOMS: atom_id res chain seq x y z
N MET A 1 5.76 49.91 14.67
CA MET A 1 5.60 48.75 15.58
C MET A 1 4.70 47.73 14.91
N THR A 2 5.27 46.67 14.35
CA THR A 2 4.55 45.60 13.61
C THR A 2 3.99 44.56 14.59
N LYS A 3 2.68 44.32 14.53
CA LYS A 3 1.96 43.38 15.41
C LYS A 3 2.03 41.96 14.84
N LEU A 4 2.67 41.04 15.55
CA LEU A 4 2.72 39.63 15.19
C LEU A 4 1.35 38.97 15.47
N ARG A 5 0.81 38.26 14.47
CA ARG A 5 -0.41 37.46 14.62
C ARG A 5 -0.07 36.16 15.37
N ALA A 6 -0.76 35.91 16.46
CA ALA A 6 -0.61 34.70 17.25
C ALA A 6 -1.07 33.47 16.45
N THR A 7 -0.19 32.47 16.35
CA THR A 7 -0.47 31.15 15.79
C THR A 7 -1.40 30.41 16.74
N LYS A 8 -2.62 30.08 16.29
CA LYS A 8 -3.59 29.30 17.05
C LYS A 8 -3.05 27.88 17.22
N THR A 9 -2.48 27.57 18.38
CA THR A 9 -2.15 26.20 18.78
C THR A 9 -3.44 25.37 18.68
N ARG A 10 -3.46 24.34 17.83
CA ARG A 10 -4.53 23.33 17.89
C ARG A 10 -4.43 22.67 19.26
N LYS A 11 -5.25 23.13 20.21
CA LYS A 11 -5.55 22.33 21.39
C LYS A 11 -5.99 20.98 20.85
N ARG A 12 -5.25 19.91 21.17
CA ARG A 12 -5.78 18.55 21.00
C ARG A 12 -7.15 18.60 21.66
N ALA A 13 -8.20 18.29 20.89
CA ALA A 13 -9.52 18.12 21.45
C ALA A 13 -9.35 17.27 22.71
N SER A 14 -9.90 17.73 23.83
CA SER A 14 -9.98 16.89 25.02
C SER A 14 -10.47 15.53 24.56
N ASP A 15 -9.72 14.50 24.93
CA ASP A 15 -10.13 13.13 24.68
C ASP A 15 -11.34 12.92 25.59
N ASP A 16 -12.55 13.18 25.05
CA ASP A 16 -13.82 13.08 25.78
C ASP A 16 -14.14 11.61 26.14
N LEU A 17 -13.25 10.68 25.77
CA LEU A 17 -13.30 9.27 26.10
C LEU A 17 -12.75 9.02 27.50
N LEU A 18 -13.42 8.15 28.25
CA LEU A 18 -12.95 7.71 29.55
C LEU A 18 -11.64 6.90 29.42
N PRO A 19 -10.78 6.88 30.45
CA PRO A 19 -9.49 6.17 30.43
C PRO A 19 -9.58 4.69 30.00
N GLU A 20 -10.71 4.03 30.28
CA GLU A 20 -11.00 2.63 29.94
C GLU A 20 -11.09 2.38 28.43
N TYR A 21 -11.37 3.41 27.63
CA TYR A 21 -11.44 3.31 26.18
C TYR A 21 -10.08 3.43 25.48
N ARG A 22 -8.97 3.45 26.26
CA ARG A 22 -7.60 3.40 25.73
C ARG A 22 -7.20 1.98 25.42
N PHE A 23 -7.69 1.46 24.30
CA PHE A 23 -7.36 0.11 23.83
C PHE A 23 -5.94 0.04 23.24
N ASP A 24 -5.23 -1.04 23.57
CA ASP A 24 -3.97 -1.40 22.92
C ASP A 24 -4.25 -2.08 21.58
N TYR A 25 -4.31 -1.29 20.51
CA TYR A 25 -4.61 -1.78 19.16
C TYR A 25 -3.54 -2.74 18.60
N SER A 26 -2.36 -2.84 19.22
CA SER A 26 -1.36 -3.85 18.81
C SER A 26 -1.82 -5.28 19.12
N LYS A 27 -2.72 -5.44 20.10
CA LYS A 27 -3.33 -6.73 20.50
C LYS A 27 -4.72 -6.93 19.88
N ALA A 28 -5.19 -5.98 19.07
CA ALA A 28 -6.51 -6.07 18.47
C ALA A 28 -6.58 -7.21 17.45
N ARG A 29 -7.73 -7.87 17.41
CA ARG A 29 -8.01 -8.86 16.37
C ARG A 29 -8.33 -8.16 15.04
N PRO A 30 -7.98 -8.77 13.89
CA PRO A 30 -8.43 -8.28 12.60
C PRO A 30 -9.95 -8.10 12.57
N ASN A 31 -10.41 -6.98 12.00
CA ASN A 31 -11.82 -6.64 11.95
C ASN A 31 -12.58 -7.62 11.02
N ARG A 32 -13.50 -8.42 11.59
CA ARG A 32 -14.35 -9.38 10.85
C ARG A 32 -15.25 -8.71 9.81
N PHE A 33 -15.63 -7.45 10.04
CA PHE A 33 -16.48 -6.67 9.14
C PHE A 33 -15.69 -5.86 8.13
N ALA A 34 -14.37 -5.75 8.30
CA ALA A 34 -13.55 -5.20 7.23
C ALA A 34 -13.52 -6.21 6.10
N ASN A 35 -13.90 -5.78 4.90
CA ASN A 35 -13.64 -6.53 3.68
C ASN A 35 -12.13 -6.60 3.47
N CYS A 36 -11.47 -7.56 4.11
CA CYS A 36 -10.13 -7.97 3.73
C CYS A 36 -10.26 -8.71 2.39
N PRO A 37 -9.73 -8.17 1.27
CA PRO A 37 -9.74 -8.90 0.02
C PRO A 37 -9.05 -10.25 0.25
N LYS A 38 -9.72 -11.35 -0.14
CA LYS A 38 -9.18 -12.71 0.00
C LYS A 38 -7.90 -12.89 -0.80
N GLU A 39 -7.76 -12.12 -1.88
CA GLU A 39 -6.53 -12.03 -2.66
C GLU A 39 -5.65 -10.89 -2.14
N ARG A 40 -4.35 -11.16 -2.04
CA ARG A 40 -3.36 -10.11 -1.81
C ARG A 40 -3.34 -9.20 -3.03
N VAL A 41 -4.05 -8.08 -2.93
CA VAL A 41 -4.02 -7.03 -3.95
C VAL A 41 -2.67 -6.34 -3.87
N LEU A 42 -1.85 -6.48 -4.91
CA LEU A 42 -0.62 -5.70 -5.06
C LEU A 42 -1.00 -4.31 -5.56
N VAL A 43 -0.79 -3.30 -4.74
CA VAL A 43 -0.97 -1.90 -5.13
C VAL A 43 0.37 -1.38 -5.64
N VAL A 44 0.38 -0.86 -6.87
CA VAL A 44 1.56 -0.27 -7.50
C VAL A 44 1.26 1.20 -7.78
N MET A 45 2.16 2.08 -7.34
CA MET A 45 2.10 3.50 -7.68
C MET A 45 2.82 3.71 -9.02
N ILE A 46 2.18 4.41 -9.94
CA ILE A 46 2.74 4.80 -11.24
C ILE A 46 3.00 6.30 -11.28
N ASP A 47 3.87 6.74 -12.18
CA ASP A 47 4.19 8.15 -12.35
C ASP A 47 2.99 8.96 -12.85
N PRO A 48 2.87 10.23 -12.44
CA PRO A 48 1.72 11.07 -12.77
C PRO A 48 1.57 11.32 -14.28
N GLU A 49 2.68 11.44 -15.01
CA GLU A 49 2.64 11.61 -16.47
C GLU A 49 2.12 10.35 -17.18
N VAL A 50 2.45 9.17 -16.65
CA VAL A 50 1.97 7.88 -17.18
C VAL A 50 0.49 7.70 -16.86
N ALA A 51 0.05 8.11 -15.67
CA ALA A 51 -1.35 8.05 -15.25
C ALA A 51 -2.29 8.91 -16.12
N LYS A 52 -1.78 9.98 -16.76
CA LYS A 52 -2.57 10.78 -17.72
C LYS A 52 -2.95 9.97 -18.97
N VAL A 53 -2.08 9.05 -19.39
CA VAL A 53 -2.30 8.20 -20.56
C VAL A 53 -3.14 6.98 -20.18
N PHE A 54 -2.87 6.39 -19.02
CA PHE A 54 -3.56 5.20 -18.54
C PHE A 54 -4.58 5.53 -17.45
N THR A 55 -5.78 5.89 -17.88
CA THR A 55 -6.87 6.31 -16.98
C THR A 55 -7.66 5.16 -16.38
N THR A 56 -7.57 3.94 -16.95
CA THR A 56 -8.32 2.77 -16.48
C THR A 56 -7.39 1.59 -16.14
N PRO A 57 -7.72 0.81 -15.10
CA PRO A 57 -6.93 -0.37 -14.73
C PRO A 57 -6.94 -1.44 -15.82
N GLU A 58 -7.99 -1.54 -16.62
CA GLU A 58 -8.09 -2.48 -17.75
C GLU A 58 -7.03 -2.16 -18.82
N SER A 59 -6.83 -0.87 -19.12
CA SER A 59 -5.84 -0.41 -20.11
C SER A 59 -4.41 -0.72 -19.65
N VAL A 60 -4.09 -0.41 -18.38
CA VAL A 60 -2.79 -0.75 -17.77
C VAL A 60 -2.54 -2.25 -17.83
N ASN A 61 -3.49 -3.06 -17.34
CA ASN A 61 -3.34 -4.50 -17.25
C ASN A 61 -3.25 -5.15 -18.64
N GLY A 62 -3.96 -4.62 -19.64
CA GLY A 62 -3.86 -5.07 -21.03
C GLY A 62 -2.45 -4.93 -21.59
N VAL A 63 -1.85 -3.74 -21.43
CA VAL A 63 -0.48 -3.47 -21.91
C VAL A 63 0.55 -4.30 -21.15
N LEU A 64 0.48 -4.36 -19.81
CA LEU A 64 1.42 -5.16 -19.02
C LEU A 64 1.39 -6.64 -19.42
N ARG A 65 0.21 -7.21 -19.68
CA ARG A 65 0.07 -8.59 -20.18
C ARG A 65 0.65 -8.76 -21.59
N ALA A 66 0.41 -7.81 -22.49
CA ALA A 66 0.96 -7.85 -23.84
C ALA A 66 2.49 -7.83 -23.82
N VAL A 67 3.10 -6.98 -22.97
CA VAL A 67 4.54 -6.92 -22.79
C VAL A 67 5.09 -8.23 -22.24
N VAL A 68 4.45 -8.82 -21.22
CA VAL A 68 4.85 -10.12 -20.66
C VAL A 68 4.81 -11.23 -21.73
N ASN A 69 3.81 -11.21 -22.61
CA ASN A 69 3.69 -12.19 -23.69
C ASN A 69 4.70 -11.98 -24.82
N ALA A 70 5.04 -10.72 -25.12
CA ALA A 70 6.00 -10.38 -26.16
C ALA A 70 7.46 -10.56 -25.72
N MET A 71 7.73 -10.49 -24.41
CA MET A 71 9.08 -10.68 -23.88
C MET A 71 9.50 -12.16 -24.01
N PRO A 72 10.70 -12.44 -24.53
CA PRO A 72 11.23 -13.80 -24.52
C PRO A 72 11.36 -14.24 -23.07
N ARG A 73 10.79 -15.41 -22.74
CA ARG A 73 10.93 -16.00 -21.42
C ARG A 73 12.42 -16.08 -21.09
N ALA A 74 12.85 -15.29 -20.11
CA ALA A 74 14.19 -15.41 -19.57
C ALA A 74 14.43 -16.91 -19.26
N PRO A 75 15.58 -17.48 -19.67
CA PRO A 75 15.87 -18.87 -19.40
C PRO A 75 15.72 -19.06 -17.90
N LYS A 76 14.85 -20.00 -17.49
CA LYS A 76 14.70 -20.38 -16.09
C LYS A 76 16.11 -20.66 -15.60
N SER A 77 16.68 -19.77 -14.78
CA SER A 77 17.93 -20.08 -14.12
C SER A 77 17.63 -21.37 -13.37
N LYS A 78 18.35 -22.43 -13.73
CA LYS A 78 18.27 -23.70 -13.01
C LYS A 78 18.67 -23.33 -11.59
N ALA A 79 17.69 -23.14 -10.72
CA ALA A 79 17.91 -22.98 -9.30
C ALA A 79 18.78 -24.16 -8.91
N ALA A 80 20.05 -23.87 -8.65
CA ALA A 80 21.06 -24.87 -8.40
C ALA A 80 20.53 -25.72 -7.25
N ILE A 81 20.31 -27.00 -7.55
CA ILE A 81 20.11 -28.05 -6.57
C ILE A 81 21.40 -28.09 -5.75
N ARG A 82 21.53 -27.24 -4.73
CA ARG A 82 22.48 -27.45 -3.63
C ARG A 82 21.83 -28.43 -2.68
N ARG A 83 21.96 -29.71 -3.04
CA ARG A 83 21.84 -30.82 -2.09
C ARG A 83 22.85 -30.58 -0.95
N LYS A 84 22.40 -30.88 0.27
CA LYS A 84 23.16 -30.90 1.53
C LYS A 84 24.56 -31.51 1.39
N ALA A 85 25.53 -30.95 2.12
CA ALA A 85 26.58 -31.66 2.85
C ALA A 85 27.43 -30.67 3.68
N GLN A 86 27.10 -30.53 4.96
CA GLN A 86 27.98 -30.61 6.14
C GLN A 86 27.17 -30.30 7.40
#